data_AF-A0ABD0PJC1-F1
#
_entry.id   AF-A0ABD0PJC1-F1
#
_cell.length_a   1.000
_cell.length_b   1.000
_cell.length_c   1.000
_cell.angle_alpha   90.00
_cell.angle_beta   90.00
_cell.angle_gamma   90.00
#
_symmetry.space_group_name_H-M   'P 1'
#
loop_
_entity.id
_entity.type
_entity.pdbx_description
1 polymer ?
#
loop_
_entity_poly.entity_id
_entity_poly.type
_entity_poly.pdbx_seq_one_letter_code
_entity_poly.pdbx_strand_id
1 'polypeptide(L)' 'VPSVPSITQVQPYSSTAQVLFEEPESTGGVPVLKYRAEWRAVGRGKWVQRVYEVKD' A
#
# COMPACT_ATOMS: atom_id res chain seq x y z
N VAL A 1 -16.79 -2.85 -2.33
CA VAL A 1 -15.35 -3.10 -2.06
C VAL A 1 -14.57 -2.14 -2.94
N PRO A 2 -13.62 -1.36 -2.42
CA PRO A 2 -12.80 -0.49 -3.28
C PRO A 2 -11.98 -1.36 -4.25
N SER A 3 -11.72 -0.85 -5.44
CA SER A 3 -10.78 -1.45 -6.39
C SER A 3 -9.36 -1.48 -5.79
N VAL A 4 -8.43 -2.17 -6.46
CA VAL A 4 -7.03 -2.20 -6.01
C VAL A 4 -6.33 -0.88 -6.31
N PRO A 5 -5.48 -0.36 -5.40
CA PRO A 5 -4.61 0.76 -5.71
C PRO A 5 -3.49 0.33 -6.66
N SER A 6 -2.96 1.27 -7.44
CA SER A 6 -1.90 1.03 -8.42
C SER A 6 -0.57 1.55 -7.90
N ILE A 7 0.45 0.70 -7.75
CA ILE A 7 1.79 1.13 -7.38
C ILE A 7 2.48 1.75 -8.60
N THR A 8 2.87 3.02 -8.50
CA THR A 8 3.52 3.77 -9.58
C THR A 8 5.03 3.74 -9.46
N GLN A 9 5.56 3.78 -8.24
CA GLN A 9 7.00 3.77 -7.99
C GLN A 9 7.34 3.16 -6.64
N VAL A 10 8.48 2.47 -6.59
CA VAL A 10 9.11 2.04 -5.34
C VAL A 10 10.53 2.59 -5.30
N GLN A 11 10.81 3.47 -4.34
CA GLN A 11 12.13 4.00 -4.09
C GLN A 11 12.74 3.33 -2.84
N PRO A 12 13.75 2.47 -3.00
CA PRO A 12 14.40 1.81 -1.88
C PRO A 12 15.46 2.70 -1.20
N TYR A 13 15.61 2.49 0.10
CA TYR A 13 16.71 2.99 0.94
C TYR A 13 17.36 1.80 1.66
N SER A 14 18.36 2.05 2.52
CA SER A 14 19.14 0.98 3.17
C SER A 14 18.31 -0.01 4.00
N SER A 15 17.23 0.43 4.65
CA SER A 15 16.35 -0.41 5.48
C SER A 15 14.86 -0.07 5.37
N THR A 16 14.52 0.88 4.50
CA THR A 16 13.15 1.36 4.28
C THR A 16 12.90 1.47 2.77
N ALA A 17 11.63 1.58 2.37
CA ALA A 17 11.26 1.87 1.00
C ALA A 17 10.09 2.85 1.01
N GLN A 18 10.11 3.82 0.12
CA GLN A 18 8.97 4.68 -0.17
C GLN A 18 8.21 4.08 -1.35
N VAL A 19 6.90 3.91 -1.17
CA VAL A 19 6.00 3.40 -2.21
C VAL A 19 5.07 4.54 -2.60
N LEU A 20 5.14 4.96 -3.86
CA LEU A 20 4.17 5.85 -4.47
C LEU A 20 3.10 4.98 -5.14
N PHE A 21 1.84 5.34 -4.91
CA PHE A 21 0.70 4.64 -5.44
C PHE A 21 -0.43 5.63 -5.74
N GLU A 22 -1.30 5.25 -6.67
CA GLU A 22 -2.53 5.95 -6.98
C GLU A 22 -3.69 5.34 -6.20
N GLU A 23 -4.64 6.20 -5.82
CA GLU A 23 -5.88 5.78 -5.18
C GLU A 23 -6.68 4.83 -6.07
N PRO A 24 -7.51 3.95 -5.48
CA PRO A 24 -8.30 3.02 -6.27
C PRO A 24 -9.33 3.74 -7.14
N GLU A 25 -9.45 3.32 -8.40
CA GLU A 25 -10.36 3.92 -9.40
C GLU A 25 -11.83 3.98 -8.96
N SER A 26 -12.25 3.00 -8.15
CA SER A 26 -13.55 3.03 -7.48
C SER A 26 -13.36 2.76 -6.00
N THR A 27 -13.82 3.69 -5.18
CA THR A 27 -13.89 3.47 -3.73
C THR A 27 -15.13 2.66 -3.32
N GLY A 28 -16.00 2.34 -4.29
CA GLY A 28 -17.28 1.67 -4.06
C GLY A 28 -18.33 2.55 -3.40
N GLY A 29 -18.20 3.88 -3.48
CA GLY A 29 -19.16 4.85 -2.94
C GLY A 29 -18.90 5.29 -1.50
N VAL A 30 -17.80 4.86 -0.89
CA VAL A 30 -17.38 5.22 0.48
C VAL A 30 -15.91 5.65 0.49
N PRO A 31 -15.50 6.66 1.27
CA PRO A 31 -14.11 7.11 1.28
C PRO A 31 -13.15 6.04 1.81
N VAL A 32 -11.92 6.04 1.29
CA VAL A 32 -10.84 5.17 1.79
C VAL A 32 -10.25 5.80 3.03
N LEU A 33 -10.30 5.09 4.15
CA LEU A 33 -9.83 5.61 5.45
C LEU A 33 -8.40 5.17 5.78
N LYS A 34 -7.98 4.01 5.27
CA LYS A 34 -6.70 3.38 5.60
C LYS A 34 -6.18 2.57 4.42
N TYR A 35 -4.85 2.49 4.34
CA TYR A 35 -4.14 1.62 3.41
C TYR A 35 -3.34 0.58 4.19
N ARG A 36 -3.42 -0.70 3.78
CA ARG A 36 -2.59 -1.78 4.32
C ARG A 36 -1.46 -2.07 3.33
N ALA A 37 -0.23 -1.76 3.73
CA ALA A 37 0.96 -2.15 2.98
C ALA A 37 1.41 -3.55 3.42
N GLU A 38 1.71 -4.42 2.46
CA GLU A 38 2.22 -5.77 2.69
C GLU A 38 3.51 -5.98 1.89
N TRP A 39 4.56 -6.50 2.52
CA TRP A 39 5.83 -6.79 1.86
C TRP A 39 6.47 -8.07 2.40
N ARG A 40 7.35 -8.67 1.60
CA ARG A 40 8.14 -9.84 1.98
C ARG A 40 9.48 -9.84 1.26
N ALA A 41 10.50 -10.40 1.90
CA ALA A 41 11.74 -10.71 1.20
C ALA A 41 11.49 -11.85 0.19
N VAL A 42 12.10 -11.73 -0.99
CA VAL A 42 12.05 -12.78 -2.01
C VAL A 42 12.57 -14.09 -1.40
N GLY A 43 11.84 -15.20 -1.61
CA GLY A 43 12.18 -16.50 -1.05
C GLY A 43 11.82 -16.70 0.43
N ARG A 44 11.24 -15.70 1.13
CA ARG A 44 10.66 -15.89 2.47
C ARG A 44 9.14 -16.04 2.42
N GLY A 45 8.60 -16.89 3.30
CA GLY A 45 7.19 -17.30 3.24
C GLY A 45 6.18 -16.38 3.92
N LYS A 46 6.58 -15.59 4.92
CA LYS A 46 5.64 -14.76 5.71
C LYS A 46 5.62 -13.31 5.23
N TRP A 47 4.43 -12.78 5.01
CA TRP A 47 4.20 -11.36 4.76
C TRP A 47 4.35 -10.56 6.04
N VAL A 48 4.99 -9.42 5.94
CA VAL A 48 4.97 -8.35 6.93
C VAL A 48 3.92 -7.34 6.48
N GLN A 49 3.21 -6.74 7.42
CA GLN A 49 2.17 -5.76 7.12
C GLN A 49 2.26 -4.53 8.01
N ARG A 50 1.77 -3.39 7.49
CA ARG A 50 1.56 -2.16 8.25
C ARG A 50 0.36 -1.40 7.73
N VAL A 51 -0.43 -0.84 8.65
CA VAL A 51 -1.60 -0.03 8.34
C VAL A 51 -1.23 1.45 8.45
N TYR A 52 -1.62 2.23 7.46
CA TYR A 52 -1.47 3.67 7.39
C TYR A 52 -2.84 4.33 7.37
N GLU A 53 -3.04 5.35 8.20
CA GLU A 53 -4.27 6.15 8.20
C GLU A 53 -4.13 7.29 7.18
N VAL A 54 -5.22 7.55 6.46
CA VAL A 54 -5.32 8.74 5.63
C VAL A 54 -5.48 9.94 6.57
N LYS A 55 -4.65 10.98 6.37
CA LYS A 55 -4.80 12.25 7.09
C LYS A 55 -5.74 13.15 6.30
N ASP A 56 -6.63 13.83 7.02
CA ASP A 56 -7.48 14.92 6.50
C ASP A 56 -6.64 16.09 5.96
#